data_AF-A0A961EZ26-F1
#
_entry.id   AF-A0A961EZ26-F1
#
_cell.length_a   1.000
_cell.length_b   1.000
_cell.length_c   1.000
_cell.angle_alpha   90.00
_cell.angle_beta   90.00
_cell.angle_gamma   90.00
#
_symmetry.space_group_name_H-M   'P 1'
#
loop_
_entity.id
_entity.type
_entity.pdbx_description
1 polymer ?
#
loop_
_entity_poly.entity_id
_entity_poly.type
_entity_poly.pdbx_seq_one_letter_code
_entity_poly.pdbx_strand_id
1 'polypeptide(L)'
;AAVGSDFPVSVKINSADFQRGGFEEDDSLKVIQMLERAGIDLLEISGGNYESPSMFDKGPVRESTRQREAYFLDFAARVRKTTRLALMITGGFRSREFVNKTLNSGKVDVIGMARPFLLEHDFARRFLRKALAEVPQPALKTGWKTTDLMAEGGWYDLQIRRLSRGLNPARSISAWRGVMHILNFEFVKSIAHILRGRR
;
A
#
# COMPACT_ATOMS: atom_id res chain seq x y z
N ALA A 1 9.71 15.82 24.14
CA ALA A 1 9.95 15.15 22.84
C ALA A 1 10.93 15.98 22.02
N ALA A 2 11.73 15.36 21.13
CA ALA A 2 12.76 16.06 20.34
C ALA A 2 12.21 17.05 19.29
N VAL A 3 10.97 16.84 18.82
CA VAL A 3 10.35 17.62 17.74
C VAL A 3 9.29 18.63 18.24
N GLY A 4 9.07 18.74 19.55
CA GLY A 4 7.99 19.55 20.13
C GLY A 4 6.60 18.88 20.05
N SER A 5 5.57 19.56 20.55
CA SER A 5 4.17 19.08 20.56
C SER A 5 3.40 19.37 19.28
N ASP A 6 3.87 20.34 18.48
CA ASP A 6 3.16 20.79 17.27
C ASP A 6 3.57 20.00 16.02
N PHE A 7 4.43 18.99 16.19
CA PHE A 7 4.92 18.14 15.11
C PHE A 7 4.25 16.76 15.18
N PRO A 8 3.34 16.42 14.24
CA PRO A 8 2.64 15.15 14.28
C PRO A 8 3.58 13.98 13.95
N VAL A 9 3.54 12.94 14.77
CA VAL A 9 4.30 11.71 14.59
C VAL A 9 3.34 10.58 14.25
N SER A 10 3.47 10.03 13.04
CA SER A 10 2.77 8.82 12.63
C SER A 10 3.73 7.63 12.60
N VAL A 11 3.24 6.46 13.03
CA VAL A 11 3.99 5.21 12.94
C VAL A 11 3.16 4.20 12.15
N LYS A 12 3.81 3.60 11.16
CA LYS A 12 3.26 2.49 10.39
C LYS A 12 3.82 1.17 10.88
N ILE A 13 2.94 0.23 11.21
CA ILE A 13 3.32 -1.13 11.60
C ILE A 13 2.63 -2.17 10.72
N ASN A 14 3.25 -3.35 10.61
CA ASN A 14 2.60 -4.52 10.05
C ASN A 14 1.66 -5.15 11.09
N SER A 15 0.57 -5.78 10.64
CA SER A 15 -0.30 -6.59 11.50
C SER A 15 0.35 -7.93 11.88
N ALA A 16 1.05 -8.55 10.93
CA ALA A 16 1.84 -9.76 11.11
C ALA A 16 2.78 -9.91 9.90
N ASP A 17 3.87 -10.66 10.06
CA ASP A 17 4.85 -10.91 8.99
C ASP A 17 4.54 -12.18 8.16
N PHE A 18 3.53 -12.98 8.56
CA PHE A 18 3.09 -14.22 7.89
C PHE A 18 4.22 -15.22 7.60
N GLN A 19 5.25 -15.21 8.46
CA GLN A 19 6.39 -16.12 8.43
C GLN A 19 6.48 -16.90 9.73
N ARG A 20 6.97 -18.14 9.67
CA ARG A 20 7.14 -18.98 10.86
C ARG A 20 8.14 -18.33 11.81
N GLY A 21 7.70 -18.03 13.04
CA GLY A 21 8.50 -17.31 14.03
C GLY A 21 8.68 -15.82 13.74
N GLY A 22 7.91 -15.25 12.82
CA GLY A 22 7.88 -13.82 12.53
C GLY A 22 6.94 -13.05 13.46
N PHE A 23 6.81 -11.74 13.24
CA PHE A 23 5.94 -10.87 14.02
C PHE A 23 4.48 -11.34 13.97
N GLU A 24 3.89 -11.62 15.14
CA GLU A 24 2.51 -12.07 15.28
C GLU A 24 1.55 -10.92 15.62
N GLU A 25 0.25 -11.15 15.46
CA GLU A 25 -0.77 -10.14 15.77
C GLU A 25 -0.72 -9.72 17.25
N ASP A 26 -0.47 -10.63 18.19
CA ASP A 26 -0.36 -10.29 19.61
C ASP A 26 0.86 -9.42 19.91
N ASP A 27 1.95 -9.58 19.16
CA ASP A 27 3.11 -8.71 19.27
C ASP A 27 2.82 -7.31 18.73
N SER A 28 2.07 -7.23 17.62
CA SER A 28 1.58 -5.96 17.10
C SER A 28 0.74 -5.19 18.13
N LEU A 29 -0.13 -5.88 18.88
CA LEU A 29 -0.93 -5.25 19.93
C LEU A 29 -0.06 -4.71 21.07
N LYS A 30 0.98 -5.45 21.49
CA LYS A 30 1.94 -4.96 22.50
C LYS A 30 2.67 -3.72 22.00
N VAL A 31 3.13 -3.72 20.74
CA VAL A 31 3.80 -2.57 20.12
C VAL A 31 2.87 -1.36 20.07
N ILE A 32 1.59 -1.55 19.71
CA ILE A 32 0.59 -0.48 19.70
C ILE A 32 0.45 0.17 21.08
N GLN A 33 0.39 -0.63 22.14
CA GLN A 33 0.33 -0.11 23.51
C GLN A 33 1.59 0.69 23.89
N MET A 34 2.75 0.24 23.44
CA MET A 34 4.01 0.97 23.65
C MET A 34 4.01 2.31 22.88
N LEU A 35 3.51 2.31 21.65
CA LEU A 35 3.40 3.51 20.81
C LEU A 35 2.40 4.53 21.38
N GLU A 36 1.27 4.07 21.90
CA GLU A 36 0.29 4.94 22.56
C GLU A 36 0.88 5.59 23.81
N ARG A 37 1.60 4.82 24.65
CA ARG A 37 2.34 5.38 25.80
C ARG A 37 3.44 6.35 25.40
N ALA A 38 4.06 6.14 24.23
CA ALA A 38 5.04 7.04 23.66
C ALA A 38 4.41 8.34 23.10
N GLY A 39 3.08 8.38 22.95
CA GLY A 39 2.34 9.58 22.55
C GLY A 39 2.42 9.89 21.06
N ILE A 40 2.37 8.87 20.19
CA ILE A 40 2.22 9.12 18.74
C ILE A 40 0.82 9.65 18.43
N ASP A 41 0.66 10.33 17.29
CA ASP A 41 -0.61 10.95 16.89
C ASP A 41 -1.46 10.06 15.99
N LEU A 42 -0.81 9.27 15.12
CA LEU A 42 -1.48 8.45 14.12
C LEU A 42 -0.81 7.09 13.97
N LEU A 43 -1.56 6.04 14.25
CA LEU A 43 -1.16 4.67 13.97
C LEU A 43 -1.66 4.27 12.57
N GLU A 44 -0.74 3.90 11.68
CA GLU A 44 -1.09 3.24 10.42
C GLU A 44 -0.87 1.73 10.55
N ILE A 45 -1.91 0.96 10.26
CA ILE A 45 -1.80 -0.48 10.09
C ILE A 45 -1.76 -0.81 8.60
N SER A 46 -0.75 -1.56 8.22
CA SER A 46 -0.76 -2.38 7.01
C SER A 46 -0.72 -3.86 7.38
N GLY A 47 -1.30 -4.74 6.57
CA GLY A 47 -0.89 -6.14 6.65
C GLY A 47 0.31 -6.40 5.75
N GLY A 48 1.35 -7.04 6.29
CA GLY A 48 2.31 -7.78 5.47
C GLY A 48 1.55 -8.87 4.69
N ASN A 49 1.99 -9.47 3.61
CA ASN A 49 3.16 -9.31 2.79
C ASN A 49 2.59 -9.02 1.38
N TYR A 50 3.09 -8.00 0.67
CA TYR A 50 2.75 -7.81 -0.75
C TYR A 50 3.20 -9.02 -1.62
N GLU A 51 3.92 -9.97 -1.01
CA GLU A 51 4.59 -11.09 -1.66
C GLU A 51 4.30 -12.48 -1.04
N SER A 52 3.22 -12.69 -0.26
CA SER A 52 2.80 -14.07 0.02
C SER A 52 2.02 -14.63 -1.19
N PRO A 53 2.54 -15.64 -1.91
CA PRO A 53 1.92 -16.15 -3.14
C PRO A 53 0.58 -16.86 -2.90
N SER A 54 0.19 -17.04 -1.63
CA SER A 54 -0.95 -17.85 -1.20
C SER A 54 -2.29 -17.10 -1.17
N MET A 55 -2.34 -15.78 -1.45
CA MET A 55 -3.58 -15.01 -1.28
C MET A 55 -4.15 -14.36 -2.56
N PHE A 56 -3.68 -14.75 -3.76
CA PHE A 56 -4.07 -14.09 -5.03
C PHE A 56 -4.66 -15.05 -6.08
N ASP A 57 -5.84 -15.63 -5.81
CA ASP A 57 -6.59 -16.39 -6.83
C ASP A 57 -7.65 -15.57 -7.60
N LYS A 58 -7.89 -15.99 -8.85
CA LYS A 58 -8.33 -15.29 -10.09
C LYS A 58 -9.84 -14.94 -10.20
N GLY A 59 -10.20 -13.85 -10.91
CA GLY A 59 -11.58 -13.50 -11.34
C GLY A 59 -12.02 -12.05 -11.12
N PRO A 60 -13.04 -11.51 -11.82
CA PRO A 60 -13.42 -10.08 -11.77
C PRO A 60 -13.99 -9.73 -10.39
N VAL A 61 -13.50 -8.62 -9.82
CA VAL A 61 -13.47 -8.32 -8.37
C VAL A 61 -13.13 -9.58 -7.56
N ARG A 62 -11.86 -10.00 -7.65
CA ARG A 62 -11.37 -11.24 -7.02
C ARG A 62 -11.88 -11.33 -5.59
N GLU A 63 -12.48 -12.46 -5.24
CA GLU A 63 -12.82 -12.86 -3.87
C GLU A 63 -11.63 -12.63 -2.93
N SER A 64 -10.40 -12.83 -3.40
CA SER A 64 -9.17 -12.49 -2.67
C SER A 64 -9.02 -10.99 -2.32
N THR A 65 -9.53 -10.06 -3.12
CA THR A 65 -9.57 -8.63 -2.76
C THR A 65 -10.56 -8.38 -1.63
N ARG A 66 -11.77 -8.97 -1.71
CA ARG A 66 -12.77 -8.87 -0.64
C ARG A 66 -12.31 -9.52 0.66
N GLN A 67 -11.66 -10.67 0.58
CA GLN A 67 -11.09 -11.38 1.73
C GLN A 67 -9.95 -10.59 2.37
N ARG A 68 -9.09 -9.95 1.57
CA ARG A 68 -8.03 -9.06 2.08
C ARG A 68 -8.61 -7.82 2.76
N GLU A 69 -9.57 -7.18 2.12
CA GLU A 69 -10.29 -6.03 2.68
C GLU A 69 -10.98 -6.38 4.00
N ALA A 70 -11.66 -7.54 4.07
CA ALA A 70 -12.27 -8.04 5.29
C ALA A 70 -11.23 -8.34 6.39
N TYR A 71 -10.12 -9.00 6.04
CA TYR A 71 -9.03 -9.31 6.97
C TYR A 71 -8.48 -8.04 7.63
N PHE A 72 -8.20 -7.00 6.84
CA PHE A 72 -7.68 -5.74 7.38
C PHE A 72 -8.69 -5.04 8.30
N LEU A 73 -9.99 -5.09 7.95
CA LEU A 73 -11.04 -4.51 8.80
C LEU A 73 -11.27 -5.29 10.10
N ASP A 74 -11.08 -6.60 10.09
CA ASP A 74 -11.22 -7.42 11.30
C ASP A 74 -10.05 -7.19 12.25
N PHE A 75 -8.83 -7.11 11.72
CA PHE A 75 -7.67 -6.75 12.52
C PHE A 75 -7.75 -5.30 13.05
N ALA A 76 -8.15 -4.33 12.21
CA ALA A 76 -8.39 -2.96 12.66
C ALA A 76 -9.46 -2.88 13.76
N ALA A 77 -10.52 -3.70 13.68
CA ALA A 77 -11.53 -3.79 14.73
C ALA A 77 -10.96 -4.37 16.05
N ARG A 78 -10.00 -5.30 15.99
CA ARG A 78 -9.27 -5.78 17.17
C ARG A 78 -8.41 -4.67 17.77
N VAL A 79 -7.60 -4.00 16.95
CA VAL A 79 -6.74 -2.90 17.41
C VAL A 79 -7.55 -1.77 18.04
N ARG A 80 -8.67 -1.39 17.42
CA ARG A 80 -9.57 -0.35 17.93
C ARG A 80 -10.08 -0.61 19.35
N LYS A 81 -10.21 -1.88 19.77
CA LYS A 81 -10.59 -2.24 21.14
C LYS A 81 -9.49 -1.98 22.17
N THR A 82 -8.24 -1.84 21.71
CA THR A 82 -7.06 -1.74 22.57
C THR A 82 -6.49 -0.33 22.66
N THR A 83 -6.71 0.53 21.67
CA THR A 83 -6.09 1.86 21.60
C THR A 83 -7.06 2.98 21.26
N ARG A 84 -6.78 4.19 21.75
CA ARG A 84 -7.51 5.42 21.42
C ARG A 84 -6.81 6.29 20.37
N LEU A 85 -5.62 5.88 19.91
CA LEU A 85 -4.91 6.55 18.83
C LEU A 85 -5.79 6.70 17.58
N ALA A 86 -5.56 7.78 16.83
CA ALA A 86 -6.12 7.88 15.49
C ALA A 86 -5.60 6.70 14.66
N LEU A 87 -6.51 6.00 13.99
CA LEU A 87 -6.19 4.76 13.29
C LEU A 87 -6.38 4.91 11.78
N MET A 88 -5.30 4.67 11.06
CA MET A 88 -5.26 4.63 9.61
C MET A 88 -5.08 3.21 9.10
N ILE A 89 -5.73 2.90 7.98
CA ILE A 89 -5.54 1.63 7.27
C ILE A 89 -5.19 1.85 5.81
N THR A 90 -4.25 1.05 5.29
CA THR A 90 -3.93 0.97 3.86
C THR A 90 -4.13 -0.44 3.34
N GLY A 91 -4.78 -0.58 2.18
CA GLY A 91 -5.18 -1.93 1.71
C GLY A 91 -5.66 -2.01 0.27
N GLY A 92 -5.33 -1.04 -0.59
CA GLY A 92 -5.77 -1.05 -1.98
C GLY A 92 -7.15 -0.43 -2.23
N PHE A 93 -7.65 0.40 -1.30
CA PHE A 93 -8.87 1.19 -1.46
C PHE A 93 -8.87 1.95 -2.80
N ARG A 94 -9.95 1.75 -3.56
CA ARG A 94 -10.17 2.35 -4.89
C ARG A 94 -11.57 2.90 -5.09
N SER A 95 -12.57 2.34 -4.42
CA SER A 95 -13.97 2.75 -4.50
C SER A 95 -14.34 3.71 -3.37
N ARG A 96 -14.99 4.81 -3.73
CA ARG A 96 -15.53 5.79 -2.78
C ARG A 96 -16.62 5.19 -1.90
N GLU A 97 -17.42 4.28 -2.44
CA GLU A 97 -18.42 3.55 -1.66
C GLU A 97 -17.76 2.72 -0.57
N PHE A 98 -16.74 1.94 -0.93
CA PHE A 98 -16.04 1.09 0.03
C PHE A 98 -15.29 1.92 1.09
N VAL A 99 -14.63 3.01 0.68
CA VAL A 99 -14.00 3.97 1.60
C VAL A 99 -15.01 4.51 2.61
N ASN A 100 -16.16 5.01 2.15
CA ASN A 100 -17.19 5.55 3.05
C ASN A 100 -17.79 4.47 3.95
N LYS A 101 -18.03 3.27 3.43
CA LYS A 101 -18.51 2.13 4.23
C LYS A 101 -17.53 1.78 5.34
N THR A 102 -16.22 1.78 5.04
CA THR A 102 -15.18 1.53 6.04
C THR A 102 -15.13 2.62 7.10
N LEU A 103 -15.12 3.90 6.71
CA LEU A 103 -15.11 5.01 7.66
C LEU A 103 -16.37 5.00 8.55
N ASN A 104 -17.54 4.80 7.95
CA ASN A 104 -18.81 4.73 8.68
C ASN A 104 -18.93 3.53 9.62
N SER A 105 -18.05 2.52 9.49
CA SER A 105 -18.01 1.39 10.43
C SER A 105 -17.42 1.76 11.79
N GLY A 106 -16.76 2.92 11.92
CA GLY A 106 -16.08 3.36 13.15
C GLY A 106 -14.83 2.55 13.51
N LYS A 107 -14.42 1.60 12.67
CA LYS A 107 -13.24 0.76 12.90
C LYS A 107 -11.93 1.53 12.70
N VAL A 108 -11.92 2.54 11.85
CA VAL A 108 -10.75 3.38 11.52
C VAL A 108 -11.18 4.84 11.32
N ASP A 109 -10.23 5.76 11.47
CA ASP A 109 -10.46 7.20 11.32
C ASP A 109 -9.96 7.72 9.96
N VAL A 110 -8.95 7.06 9.38
CA VAL A 110 -8.29 7.50 8.16
C VAL A 110 -8.11 6.34 7.18
N ILE A 111 -8.37 6.59 5.90
CA ILE A 111 -8.03 5.66 4.82
C ILE A 111 -6.81 6.18 4.07
N GLY A 112 -5.77 5.36 4.02
CA GLY A 112 -4.63 5.61 3.17
C GLY A 112 -4.78 5.04 1.77
N MET A 113 -4.36 5.83 0.79
CA MET A 113 -4.35 5.46 -0.63
C MET A 113 -3.03 5.88 -1.25
N ALA A 114 -2.39 4.97 -1.99
CA ALA A 114 -1.13 5.22 -2.69
C ALA A 114 -1.31 5.13 -4.21
N ARG A 115 -1.47 3.90 -4.73
CA ARG A 115 -1.60 3.62 -6.18
C ARG A 115 -2.65 4.48 -6.91
N PRO A 116 -3.82 4.83 -6.34
CA PRO A 116 -4.74 5.75 -7.01
C PRO A 116 -4.15 7.10 -7.41
N PHE A 117 -3.28 7.68 -6.59
CA PHE A 117 -2.59 8.95 -6.90
C PHE A 117 -1.62 8.83 -8.08
N LEU A 118 -1.19 7.61 -8.43
CA LEU A 118 -0.31 7.36 -9.56
C LEU A 118 -1.06 7.26 -10.90
N LEU A 119 -2.39 7.27 -10.85
CA LEU A 119 -3.24 6.98 -12.01
C LEU A 119 -4.02 8.19 -12.50
N GLU A 120 -4.37 9.13 -11.61
CA GLU A 120 -5.08 10.38 -11.93
C GLU A 120 -4.35 11.53 -11.26
N HIS A 121 -3.93 12.54 -12.03
CA HIS A 121 -3.20 13.70 -11.49
C HIS A 121 -4.02 14.49 -10.47
N ASP A 122 -5.34 14.62 -10.70
CA ASP A 122 -6.28 15.32 -9.83
C ASP A 122 -7.15 14.36 -9.00
N PHE A 123 -6.64 13.14 -8.76
CA PHE A 123 -7.33 12.05 -8.07
C PHE A 123 -8.11 12.53 -6.85
N ALA A 124 -7.43 13.11 -5.87
CA ALA A 124 -8.02 13.50 -4.60
C ALA A 124 -9.18 14.49 -4.79
N ARG A 125 -9.00 15.50 -5.65
CA ARG A 125 -10.03 16.49 -5.94
C ARG A 125 -11.28 15.83 -6.52
N ARG A 126 -11.12 14.98 -7.53
CA ARG A 126 -12.26 14.30 -8.18
C ARG A 126 -12.94 13.31 -7.27
N PHE A 127 -12.17 12.56 -6.50
CA PHE A 127 -12.67 11.57 -5.54
C PHE A 127 -13.52 12.25 -4.44
N LEU A 128 -13.00 13.33 -3.84
CA LEU A 128 -13.70 14.10 -2.81
C LEU A 128 -14.93 14.84 -3.37
N ARG A 129 -14.85 15.39 -4.58
CA ARG A 129 -15.98 16.07 -5.26
C ARG A 129 -17.00 15.12 -5.87
N LYS A 130 -16.91 13.81 -5.61
CA LYS A 130 -17.84 12.80 -6.14
C LYS A 130 -17.82 12.65 -7.68
N ALA A 131 -16.80 13.21 -8.34
CA ALA A 131 -16.60 13.16 -9.79
C ALA A 131 -15.80 11.93 -10.25
N LEU A 132 -15.34 11.10 -9.31
CA LEU A 132 -14.73 9.80 -9.55
C LEU A 132 -15.24 8.82 -8.50
N ALA A 133 -16.01 7.83 -8.92
CA ALA A 133 -16.55 6.82 -8.01
C ALA A 133 -15.50 5.74 -7.65
N GLU A 134 -14.69 5.35 -8.63
CA GLU A 134 -13.70 4.30 -8.49
C GLU A 134 -12.47 4.59 -9.36
N VAL A 135 -11.29 4.23 -8.86
CA VAL A 135 -10.04 4.34 -9.63
C VAL A 135 -9.71 3.01 -10.29
N PRO A 136 -9.62 2.95 -11.63
CA PRO A 136 -9.38 1.70 -12.33
C PRO A 136 -8.05 1.08 -11.92
N GLN A 137 -8.01 -0.25 -11.83
CA GLN A 137 -6.77 -0.99 -11.64
C GLN A 137 -6.26 -1.43 -13.02
N PRO A 138 -5.03 -1.01 -13.43
CA PRO A 138 -4.45 -1.46 -14.68
C PRO A 138 -4.29 -2.99 -14.69
N ALA A 139 -4.73 -3.63 -15.78
CA ALA A 139 -4.52 -5.06 -16.01
C ALA A 139 -3.14 -5.31 -16.62
N LEU A 140 -2.11 -5.41 -15.77
CA LEU A 140 -0.72 -5.60 -16.19
C LEU A 140 -0.42 -7.08 -16.35
N LYS A 141 -0.83 -7.63 -17.50
CA LYS A 141 -0.67 -9.05 -17.84
C LYS A 141 0.36 -9.26 -18.93
N THR A 142 1.24 -10.22 -18.68
CA THR A 142 2.35 -10.64 -19.55
C THR A 142 2.23 -12.12 -19.97
N GLY A 143 1.28 -12.85 -19.37
CA GLY A 143 1.06 -14.27 -19.60
C GLY A 143 1.68 -15.17 -18.53
N TRP A 144 2.64 -14.66 -17.75
CA TRP A 144 3.33 -15.43 -16.70
C TRP A 144 3.28 -14.71 -15.35
N LYS A 145 3.03 -15.46 -14.27
CA LYS A 145 2.83 -14.87 -12.93
C LYS A 145 4.04 -14.08 -12.42
N THR A 146 5.24 -14.60 -12.64
CA THR A 146 6.49 -13.96 -12.20
C THR A 146 6.71 -12.63 -12.91
N THR A 147 6.46 -12.57 -14.21
CA THR A 147 6.60 -11.34 -15.00
C THR A 147 5.44 -10.37 -14.79
N ASP A 148 4.25 -10.83 -14.39
CA ASP A 148 3.15 -9.94 -13.98
C ASP A 148 3.52 -9.10 -12.74
N LEU A 149 4.23 -9.69 -11.77
CA LEU A 149 4.72 -8.96 -10.58
C LEU A 149 5.76 -7.90 -10.96
N MET A 150 6.72 -8.27 -11.81
CA MET A 150 7.71 -7.34 -12.35
C MET A 150 7.04 -6.22 -13.17
N ALA A 151 6.01 -6.57 -13.96
CA ALA A 151 5.23 -5.61 -14.70
C ALA A 151 4.53 -4.62 -13.77
N GLU A 152 3.87 -5.08 -12.69
CA GLU A 152 3.21 -4.20 -11.74
C GLU A 152 4.20 -3.24 -11.05
N GLY A 153 5.30 -3.76 -10.51
CA GLY A 153 6.32 -2.95 -9.85
C GLY A 153 6.93 -1.92 -10.78
N GLY A 154 7.38 -2.34 -11.97
CA GLY A 154 8.02 -1.46 -12.93
C GLY A 154 7.08 -0.42 -13.51
N TRP A 155 5.83 -0.79 -13.77
CA TRP A 155 4.83 0.13 -14.30
C TRP A 155 4.51 1.25 -13.30
N TYR A 156 4.33 0.93 -12.01
CA TYR A 156 4.10 1.96 -10.99
C TYR A 156 5.35 2.82 -10.73
N ASP A 157 6.56 2.24 -10.74
CA ASP A 157 7.80 3.04 -10.65
C ASP A 157 7.91 4.03 -11.82
N LEU A 158 7.56 3.61 -13.04
CA LEU A 158 7.49 4.51 -14.19
C LEU A 158 6.48 5.66 -13.97
N GLN A 159 5.31 5.41 -13.38
CA GLN A 159 4.37 6.49 -13.05
C GLN A 159 4.94 7.46 -12.01
N ILE A 160 5.57 6.93 -10.95
CA ILE A 160 6.22 7.76 -9.91
C ILE A 160 7.26 8.68 -10.54
N ARG A 161 8.13 8.15 -11.41
CA ARG A 161 9.15 8.93 -12.12
C ARG A 161 8.58 9.96 -13.07
N ARG A 162 7.41 9.70 -13.66
CA ARG A 162 6.72 10.66 -14.51
C ARG A 162 6.17 11.82 -13.67
N LEU A 163 5.44 11.50 -12.60
CA LEU A 163 4.86 12.49 -11.71
C LEU A 163 5.93 13.35 -11.03
N SER A 164 7.07 12.77 -10.63
CA SER A 164 8.18 13.54 -10.04
C SER A 164 8.81 14.54 -11.01
N ARG A 165 8.58 14.40 -12.31
CA ARG A 165 9.01 15.32 -13.37
C ARG A 165 7.89 16.27 -13.82
N GLY A 166 6.77 16.31 -13.11
CA GLY A 166 5.59 17.11 -13.48
C GLY A 166 4.84 16.58 -14.70
N LEU A 167 5.09 15.33 -15.12
CA LEU A 167 4.39 14.71 -16.26
C LEU A 167 3.13 14.00 -15.79
N ASN A 168 2.09 14.03 -16.62
CA ASN A 168 0.85 13.28 -16.36
C ASN A 168 1.08 11.76 -16.34
N PRO A 169 0.26 11.00 -15.58
CA PRO A 169 0.22 9.54 -15.64
C PRO A 169 0.04 9.05 -17.07
N ALA A 170 0.84 8.07 -17.49
CA ALA A 170 0.73 7.46 -18.82
C ALA A 170 0.14 6.05 -18.68
N ARG A 171 -1.18 5.96 -18.75
CA ARG A 171 -1.92 4.70 -18.63
C ARG A 171 -1.66 3.72 -19.78
N SER A 172 -1.24 4.24 -20.92
CA SER A 172 -0.90 3.47 -22.12
C SER A 172 0.42 2.72 -22.04
N ILE A 173 1.21 2.89 -20.97
CA ILE A 173 2.42 2.09 -20.75
C ILE A 173 2.04 0.62 -20.68
N SER A 174 2.68 -0.21 -21.50
CA SER A 174 2.43 -1.65 -21.56
C SER A 174 3.03 -2.39 -20.37
N ALA A 175 2.49 -3.57 -20.06
CA ALA A 175 3.05 -4.46 -19.03
C ALA A 175 4.54 -4.79 -19.30
N TRP A 176 4.87 -5.10 -20.56
CA TRP A 176 6.25 -5.37 -20.98
C TRP A 176 7.20 -4.20 -20.75
N ARG A 177 6.74 -2.96 -20.92
CA ARG A 177 7.56 -1.79 -20.61
C ARG A 177 7.88 -1.70 -19.11
N GLY A 178 6.95 -2.11 -18.25
CA GLY A 178 7.18 -2.27 -16.81
C GLY A 178 8.24 -3.33 -16.51
N VAL A 179 8.13 -4.51 -17.13
CA VAL A 179 9.12 -5.60 -16.98
C VAL A 179 10.51 -5.15 -17.40
N MET A 180 10.65 -4.58 -18.61
CA MET A 180 11.93 -4.13 -19.14
C MET A 180 12.56 -3.04 -18.27
N HIS A 181 11.74 -2.18 -17.68
CA HIS A 181 12.21 -1.14 -16.76
C HIS A 181 12.86 -1.74 -15.50
N ILE A 182 12.23 -2.72 -14.86
CA ILE A 182 12.81 -3.41 -13.69
C ILE A 182 14.09 -4.15 -14.05
N LEU A 183 14.06 -4.91 -15.15
CA LEU A 183 15.25 -5.67 -15.60
C LEU A 183 16.43 -4.74 -15.88
N ASN A 184 16.19 -3.63 -16.58
CA ASN A 184 17.23 -2.64 -16.85
C ASN A 184 17.74 -1.97 -15.56
N PHE A 185 16.84 -1.66 -14.62
CA PHE A 185 17.23 -1.07 -13.34
C PHE A 185 18.14 -2.00 -12.52
N GLU A 186 17.76 -3.27 -12.37
CA GLU A 186 18.56 -4.25 -11.64
C GLU A 186 19.88 -4.57 -12.34
N PHE A 187 19.88 -4.63 -13.68
CA PHE A 187 21.10 -4.80 -14.46
C PHE A 187 22.10 -3.66 -14.23
N VAL A 188 21.65 -2.41 -14.32
CA VAL A 188 22.50 -1.22 -14.07
C VAL A 188 23.02 -1.21 -12.64
N LYS A 189 22.16 -1.53 -11.66
CA LYS A 189 22.54 -1.62 -10.24
C LYS A 189 23.59 -2.71 -10.00
N SER A 190 23.44 -3.86 -10.64
CA SER A 190 24.40 -4.97 -10.57
C SER A 190 25.77 -4.56 -11.12
N ILE A 191 25.82 -3.94 -12.30
CA ILE A 191 27.08 -3.39 -12.86
C ILE A 191 27.71 -2.37 -11.91
N ALA A 192 26.93 -1.44 -11.37
CA ALA A 192 27.44 -0.44 -10.44
C ALA A 192 28.02 -1.07 -9.16
N HIS A 193 27.42 -2.14 -8.65
CA HIS A 193 27.94 -2.87 -7.49
C HIS A 193 29.28 -3.57 -7.80
N ILE A 194 29.38 -4.24 -8.96
CA ILE A 194 30.62 -4.88 -9.42
C ILE A 194 31.74 -3.85 -9.57
N LEU A 195 31.45 -2.67 -10.09
CA LEU A 195 32.45 -1.59 -10.26
C LEU A 195 32.88 -0.96 -8.91
N ARG A 196 32.00 -0.92 -7.91
CA ARG A 196 32.32 -0.39 -6.56
C ARG A 196 33.04 -1.41 -5.67
N GLY A 197 32.78 -2.70 -5.84
CA GLY A 197 33.43 -3.78 -5.08
C GLY A 197 34.83 -4.17 -5.58
N ARG A 198 35.35 -3.49 -6.62
CA ARG A 198 36.72 -3.64 -7.15
C ARG A 198 37.69 -2.57 -6.63
N ARG A 199 37.40 -1.90 -5.51
CA ARG A 199 38.32 -1.01 -4.79
C ARG A 199 38.66 -1.58 -3.43
#